data_AF-F0U952-F1
#
_entry.id   AF-F0U952-F1
#
_cell.length_a   1.000
_cell.length_b   1.000
_cell.length_c   1.000
_cell.angle_alpha   90.00
_cell.angle_beta   90.00
_cell.angle_gamma   90.00
#
_symmetry.space_group_name_H-M   'P 1'
#
loop_
_entity.id
_entity.type
_entity.pdbx_description
1 polymer ?
#
loop_
_entity_poly.entity_id
_entity_poly.type
_entity_poly.pdbx_seq_one_letter_code
_entity_poly.pdbx_strand_id
1 'polypeptide(L)'
;MSPAIPSFSLRGAESAGSRKTFSKRYLDKNVNVPKTRRTYCKSKECRKHTQHKVTQYKAGKASLFAQGKRRYDRKQSGYGGQTKPVFRKKAKTTKKVVLRLECTVCKTKAQLALKRCKHFELGGDKKTKGAALVF
;
A
#
# COMPACT_ATOMS: atom_id res chain seq x y z
N MET A 1 -21.23 33.59 -34.14
CA MET A 1 -20.34 34.30 -33.21
C MET A 1 -19.70 33.27 -32.28
N SER A 2 -18.51 32.81 -32.64
CA SER A 2 -17.77 31.78 -31.91
C SER A 2 -16.67 32.46 -31.08
N PRO A 3 -16.50 32.16 -29.78
CA PRO A 3 -15.36 32.67 -29.05
C PRO A 3 -14.11 31.88 -29.42
N ALA A 4 -13.08 32.61 -29.87
CA ALA A 4 -11.76 32.10 -30.19
C ALA A 4 -11.04 31.58 -28.93
N ILE A 5 -10.46 30.39 -29.03
CA ILE A 5 -9.58 29.80 -28.01
C ILE A 5 -8.16 30.35 -28.27
N PRO A 6 -7.48 30.96 -27.29
CA PRO A 6 -6.11 31.40 -27.49
C PRO A 6 -5.14 30.20 -27.47
N SER A 7 -4.35 30.09 -28.54
CA SER A 7 -3.24 29.17 -28.73
C SER A 7 -2.08 29.51 -27.79
N PHE A 8 -1.98 28.80 -26.66
CA PHE A 8 -0.82 28.93 -25.77
C PHE A 8 0.31 28.00 -26.25
N SER A 9 1.26 28.57 -26.99
CA SER A 9 2.48 27.91 -27.43
C SER A 9 3.48 27.74 -26.27
N LEU A 10 3.99 26.51 -26.20
CA LEU A 10 5.24 26.01 -25.61
C LEU A 10 6.12 26.99 -24.81
N ARG A 11 6.30 26.70 -23.52
CA ARG A 11 7.58 26.87 -22.84
C ARG A 11 8.00 25.56 -22.20
N GLY A 12 9.03 24.95 -22.77
CA GLY A 12 9.77 23.86 -22.17
C GLY A 12 10.44 24.35 -20.88
N ALA A 13 10.24 23.60 -19.81
CA ALA A 13 11.06 23.68 -18.62
C ALA A 13 11.90 22.39 -18.56
N GLU A 14 13.02 22.40 -19.28
CA GLU A 14 14.16 21.61 -18.88
C GLU A 14 14.73 22.23 -17.62
N SER A 15 14.54 21.55 -16.49
CA SER A 15 15.36 21.80 -15.30
C SER A 15 16.02 20.49 -14.90
N ALA A 16 17.24 20.32 -15.42
CA ALA A 16 18.23 19.40 -14.88
C ALA A 16 18.43 19.73 -13.39
N GLY A 17 17.99 18.83 -12.51
CA GLY A 17 17.98 19.05 -11.07
C GLY A 17 18.36 17.79 -10.30
N SER A 18 19.65 17.49 -10.29
CA SER A 18 20.32 16.47 -9.46
C SER A 18 19.78 15.04 -9.58
N ARG A 19 20.53 14.20 -10.31
CA ARG A 19 20.60 12.77 -9.99
C ARG A 19 21.14 12.69 -8.56
N LYS A 20 20.29 12.79 -7.55
CA LYS A 20 20.64 12.36 -6.20
C LYS A 20 20.87 10.86 -6.34
N THR A 21 22.13 10.49 -6.52
CA THR A 21 22.63 9.15 -6.26
C THR A 21 22.18 8.83 -4.85
N PHE A 22 21.03 8.17 -4.73
CA PHE A 22 20.51 7.69 -3.46
C PHE A 22 21.35 6.47 -3.09
N SER A 23 22.63 6.71 -2.84
CA SER A 23 23.53 5.80 -2.15
C SER A 23 22.99 5.65 -0.74
N LYS A 24 22.07 4.70 -0.56
CA LYS A 24 21.77 4.25 0.79
C LYS A 24 21.48 2.76 0.72
N ARG A 25 22.57 2.01 0.92
CA ARG A 25 22.63 0.63 1.43
C ARG A 25 21.35 0.26 2.17
N TYR A 26 20.34 -0.21 1.46
CA TYR A 26 19.20 -0.87 2.08
C TYR A 26 19.58 -2.33 2.08
N LEU A 27 20.37 -2.72 3.08
CA LEU A 27 20.51 -4.12 3.47
C LEU A 27 19.08 -4.70 3.47
N ASP A 28 18.87 -5.76 2.71
CA ASP A 28 17.66 -6.58 2.71
C ASP A 28 17.47 -7.14 4.13
N LYS A 29 16.98 -6.29 5.03
CA LYS A 29 16.66 -6.66 6.40
C LYS A 29 15.29 -7.31 6.34
N ASN A 30 15.24 -8.63 6.51
CA ASN A 30 14.00 -9.36 6.76
C ASN A 30 13.20 -8.64 7.86
N VAL A 31 11.96 -8.27 7.56
CA VAL A 31 11.09 -7.55 8.50
C VAL A 31 10.17 -8.55 9.18
N ASN A 32 10.43 -8.80 10.46
CA ASN A 32 9.61 -9.63 11.33
C ASN A 32 8.71 -8.76 12.22
N VAL A 33 7.41 -9.03 12.22
CA VAL A 33 6.42 -8.36 13.08
C VAL A 33 5.72 -9.40 13.96
N PRO A 34 5.55 -9.17 15.28
CA PRO A 34 4.89 -10.13 16.15
C PRO A 34 3.39 -10.27 15.82
N LYS A 35 2.85 -11.48 16.00
CA LYS A 35 1.41 -11.78 15.85
C LYS A 35 0.54 -11.06 16.88
N THR A 36 1.13 -10.60 17.97
CA THR A 36 0.46 -9.90 19.07
C THR A 36 1.18 -8.59 19.36
N ARG A 37 0.42 -7.49 19.46
CA ARG A 37 0.97 -6.16 19.82
C ARG A 37 0.03 -5.42 20.77
N ARG A 38 0.56 -4.82 21.84
CA ARG A 38 -0.19 -3.86 22.67
C ARG A 38 -0.17 -2.49 21.99
N THR A 39 -1.34 -1.91 21.76
CA THR A 39 -1.49 -0.60 21.14
C THR A 39 -2.79 0.06 21.60
N TYR A 40 -2.90 1.37 21.44
CA TYR A 40 -4.10 2.12 21.77
C TYR A 40 -5.29 1.67 20.92
N CYS A 41 -6.41 1.34 21.59
CA CYS A 41 -7.67 1.03 20.95
C CYS A 41 -8.57 2.27 20.92
N LYS A 42 -8.98 2.68 19.71
CA LYS A 42 -9.83 3.86 19.48
C LYS A 42 -11.32 3.62 19.76
N SER A 43 -11.72 2.40 20.12
CA SER A 43 -13.11 2.08 20.43
C SER A 43 -13.60 2.90 21.61
N LYS A 44 -14.89 3.31 21.56
CA LYS A 44 -15.55 4.07 22.63
C LYS A 44 -15.50 3.33 23.98
N GLU A 45 -15.58 2.01 23.95
CA GLU A 45 -15.59 1.14 25.14
C GLU A 45 -14.20 0.90 25.74
N CYS A 46 -13.14 0.97 24.93
CA CYS A 46 -11.80 0.63 25.40
C CYS A 46 -11.01 1.87 25.79
N ARG A 47 -10.83 2.82 24.86
CA ARG A 47 -9.99 4.04 25.00
C ARG A 47 -8.69 3.84 25.80
N LYS A 48 -8.08 2.66 25.67
CA LYS A 48 -6.92 2.22 26.43
C LYS A 48 -6.03 1.32 25.59
N HIS A 49 -4.83 1.05 26.09
CA HIS A 49 -3.90 0.13 25.45
C HIS A 49 -4.33 -1.31 25.70
N THR A 50 -4.76 -2.00 24.65
CA THR A 50 -5.20 -3.40 24.72
C THR A 50 -4.32 -4.28 23.85
N GLN A 51 -4.40 -5.59 24.09
CA GLN A 51 -3.74 -6.57 23.23
C GLN A 51 -4.48 -6.64 21.88
N HIS A 52 -3.73 -6.53 20.78
CA HIS A 52 -4.26 -6.69 19.43
C HIS A 52 -3.66 -7.92 18.77
N LYS A 53 -4.49 -8.66 18.06
CA LYS A 53 -4.08 -9.69 17.09
C LYS A 53 -3.70 -9.00 15.79
N VAL A 54 -2.48 -9.23 15.35
CA VAL A 54 -1.92 -8.65 14.12
C VAL A 54 -2.11 -9.66 13.00
N THR A 55 -2.70 -9.23 11.89
CA THR A 55 -2.82 -10.02 10.66
C THR A 55 -2.39 -9.18 9.45
N GLN A 56 -2.00 -9.83 8.37
CA GLN A 56 -1.72 -9.12 7.11
C GLN A 56 -3.05 -8.76 6.43
N TYR A 57 -3.17 -7.51 5.97
CA TYR A 57 -4.30 -7.11 5.14
C TYR A 57 -4.23 -7.81 3.78
N LYS A 58 -5.36 -8.35 3.34
CA LYS A 58 -5.57 -8.87 2.00
C LYS A 58 -6.68 -8.06 1.33
N ALA A 59 -6.50 -7.71 0.07
CA ALA A 59 -7.55 -7.08 -0.71
C ALA A 59 -8.70 -8.06 -0.92
N GLY A 60 -9.95 -7.60 -0.75
CA GLY A 60 -11.14 -8.38 -1.01
C GLY A 60 -11.45 -8.50 -2.51
N LYS A 61 -12.44 -9.33 -2.85
CA LYS A 61 -12.98 -9.44 -4.21
C LYS A 61 -13.58 -8.09 -4.64
N ALA A 62 -13.29 -7.68 -5.88
CA ALA A 62 -13.88 -6.46 -6.43
C ALA A 62 -15.39 -6.64 -6.66
N SER A 63 -16.19 -5.66 -6.22
CA SER A 63 -17.64 -5.65 -6.44
C SER A 63 -17.99 -5.15 -7.84
N LEU A 64 -18.93 -5.85 -8.51
CA LEU A 64 -19.42 -5.48 -9.85
C LEU A 64 -20.43 -4.32 -9.82
N PHE A 65 -21.16 -4.18 -8.71
CA PHE A 65 -22.25 -3.20 -8.59
C PHE A 65 -21.77 -1.81 -8.17
N ALA A 66 -20.48 -1.66 -7.86
CA ALA A 66 -19.87 -0.37 -7.59
C ALA A 66 -20.10 0.60 -8.75
N GLN A 67 -20.44 1.86 -8.46
CA GLN A 67 -20.80 2.85 -9.47
C GLN A 67 -19.74 2.99 -10.58
N GLY A 68 -18.45 2.94 -10.22
CA GLY A 68 -17.35 3.01 -11.18
C GLY A 68 -17.32 1.84 -12.16
N LYS A 69 -17.60 0.62 -11.68
CA LYS A 69 -17.63 -0.58 -12.52
C LYS A 69 -18.86 -0.58 -13.44
N ARG A 70 -20.05 -0.27 -12.92
CA ARG A 70 -21.27 -0.09 -13.73
C ARG A 70 -21.08 0.93 -14.86
N ARG A 71 -20.48 2.08 -14.56
CA ARG A 71 -20.17 3.11 -15.56
C ARG A 71 -19.15 2.63 -16.60
N TYR A 72 -18.11 1.90 -16.15
CA TYR A 72 -17.09 1.35 -17.04
C TYR A 72 -17.68 0.33 -18.01
N ASP A 73 -18.50 -0.60 -17.52
CA ASP A 73 -19.10 -1.65 -18.35
C ASP A 73 -20.08 -1.07 -19.38
N ARG A 74 -20.89 -0.09 -19.00
CA ARG A 74 -21.75 0.66 -19.93
C ARG A 74 -20.97 1.49 -20.95
N LYS A 75 -19.79 2.01 -20.58
CA LYS A 75 -18.93 2.73 -21.53
C LYS A 75 -18.24 1.76 -22.50
N GLN A 76 -17.95 0.55 -22.02
CA GLN A 76 -17.21 -0.47 -22.76
C GLN A 76 -18.10 -1.30 -23.70
N SER A 77 -19.44 -1.26 -23.53
CA SER A 77 -20.38 -1.94 -24.40
C SER A 77 -20.49 -1.29 -25.79
N GLY A 78 -20.66 -2.11 -26.83
CA GLY A 78 -20.74 -1.67 -28.23
C GLY A 78 -19.40 -1.75 -28.95
N TYR A 79 -19.29 -1.05 -30.08
CA TYR A 79 -18.07 -0.98 -30.88
C TYR A 79 -17.15 0.16 -30.40
N GLY A 80 -15.87 0.12 -30.77
CA GLY A 80 -14.90 1.18 -30.43
C GLY A 80 -13.74 0.75 -29.51
N GLY A 81 -13.63 -0.54 -29.19
CA GLY A 81 -12.45 -1.10 -28.51
C GLY A 81 -12.30 -0.67 -27.05
N GLN A 82 -11.07 -0.52 -26.57
CA GLN A 82 -10.77 -0.25 -25.17
C GLN A 82 -10.96 1.24 -24.81
N THR A 83 -11.91 1.56 -23.91
CA THR A 83 -12.34 2.95 -23.66
C THR A 83 -11.61 3.70 -22.53
N LYS A 84 -10.79 2.99 -21.73
CA LYS A 84 -9.97 3.58 -20.65
C LYS A 84 -8.51 3.12 -20.74
N PRO A 85 -7.55 3.98 -20.36
CA PRO A 85 -6.13 3.66 -20.46
C PRO A 85 -5.76 2.49 -19.55
N VAL A 86 -4.97 1.56 -20.09
CA VAL A 86 -4.37 0.45 -19.34
C VAL A 86 -2.94 0.82 -18.97
N PHE A 87 -2.63 0.81 -17.68
CA PHE A 87 -1.30 1.16 -17.19
C PHE A 87 -0.29 0.03 -17.43
N ARG A 88 0.74 0.27 -18.27
CA ARG A 88 1.75 -0.74 -18.65
C ARG A 88 3.11 -0.58 -17.94
N LYS A 89 3.54 0.65 -17.63
CA LYS A 89 4.90 0.95 -17.15
C LYS A 89 5.04 0.85 -15.62
N LYS A 90 4.93 -0.35 -15.05
CA LYS A 90 5.09 -0.57 -13.60
C LYS A 90 6.57 -0.48 -13.17
N ALA A 91 6.92 0.53 -12.36
CA ALA A 91 8.29 0.71 -11.86
C ALA A 91 8.52 0.11 -10.46
N LYS A 92 7.48 -0.03 -9.64
CA LYS A 92 7.63 -0.47 -8.24
C LYS A 92 7.57 -2.01 -8.16
N THR A 93 8.57 -2.60 -7.54
CA THR A 93 8.68 -4.06 -7.33
C THR A 93 8.01 -4.54 -6.04
N THR A 94 7.91 -3.68 -5.02
CA THR A 94 7.31 -4.01 -3.71
C THR A 94 6.05 -3.20 -3.44
N LYS A 95 5.23 -3.65 -2.49
CA LYS A 95 4.03 -2.93 -1.99
C LYS A 95 4.27 -2.47 -0.55
N LYS A 96 3.47 -1.51 -0.07
CA LYS A 96 3.41 -1.22 1.37
C LYS A 96 2.58 -2.31 2.03
N VAL A 97 3.16 -3.01 3.00
CA VAL A 97 2.41 -4.00 3.79
C VAL A 97 1.51 -3.26 4.76
N VAL A 98 0.22 -3.58 4.77
CA VAL A 98 -0.74 -3.04 5.73
C VAL A 98 -1.08 -4.15 6.73
N LEU A 99 -0.99 -3.82 8.01
CA LEU A 99 -1.38 -4.69 9.10
C LEU A 99 -2.82 -4.38 9.51
N ARG A 100 -3.61 -5.42 9.74
CA ARG A 100 -4.91 -5.35 10.40
C ARG A 100 -4.73 -5.72 11.86
N LEU A 101 -5.00 -4.77 12.74
CA LEU A 101 -4.93 -4.91 14.19
C LEU A 101 -6.34 -5.12 14.72
N GLU A 102 -6.62 -6.30 15.26
CA GLU A 102 -7.91 -6.64 15.85
C GLU A 102 -7.79 -6.64 17.38
N CYS A 103 -8.57 -5.79 18.05
CA CYS A 103 -8.61 -5.74 19.51
C CYS A 103 -9.23 -7.02 20.08
N THR A 104 -8.61 -7.63 21.09
CA THR A 104 -9.15 -8.84 21.73
C THR A 104 -10.44 -8.61 22.51
N VAL A 105 -10.66 -7.38 23.02
CA VAL A 105 -11.80 -7.04 23.88
C VAL A 105 -13.02 -6.63 23.04
N CYS A 106 -12.93 -5.55 22.27
CA CYS A 106 -14.06 -4.99 21.51
C CYS A 106 -14.09 -5.41 20.03
N LYS A 107 -13.16 -6.25 19.56
CA LYS A 107 -13.07 -6.75 18.17
C LYS A 107 -12.97 -5.66 17.09
N THR A 108 -12.78 -4.40 17.49
CA THR A 108 -12.56 -3.30 16.56
C THR A 108 -11.24 -3.49 15.81
N LYS A 109 -11.25 -3.05 14.55
CA LYS A 109 -10.15 -3.28 13.61
C LYS A 109 -9.52 -1.96 13.21
N ALA A 110 -8.21 -1.83 13.40
CA ALA A 110 -7.42 -0.70 12.96
C ALA A 110 -6.43 -1.13 11.86
N GLN A 111 -6.12 -0.23 10.94
CA GLN A 111 -5.13 -0.47 9.88
C GLN A 111 -3.86 0.33 10.14
N LEU A 112 -2.70 -0.30 9.99
CA LEU A 112 -1.39 0.35 10.10
C LEU A 112 -0.53 0.00 8.89
N ALA A 113 -0.11 1.01 8.14
CA ALA A 113 0.76 0.83 6.97
C ALA A 113 2.24 0.88 7.37
N LEU A 114 3.02 -0.11 6.92
CA LEU A 114 4.47 -0.15 7.08
C LEU A 114 5.18 0.52 5.90
N LYS A 115 6.50 0.71 6.05
CA LYS A 115 7.40 1.04 4.94
C LYS A 115 7.45 -0.13 3.94
N ARG A 116 7.94 0.12 2.72
CA ARG A 116 8.09 -0.93 1.70
C ARG A 116 9.19 -1.90 2.11
N CYS A 117 8.92 -3.18 2.02
CA CYS A 117 9.85 -4.28 2.29
C CYS A 117 9.70 -5.35 1.19
N LYS A 118 10.78 -6.09 0.90
CA LYS A 118 10.75 -7.24 -0.03
C LYS A 118 10.27 -8.50 0.69
N HIS A 119 10.88 -8.81 1.83
CA HIS A 119 10.54 -9.95 2.68
C HIS A 119 9.81 -9.47 3.94
N PHE A 120 8.63 -10.03 4.19
CA PHE A 120 7.81 -9.73 5.35
C PHE A 120 7.33 -11.05 5.97
N GLU A 121 7.62 -11.24 7.24
CA GLU A 121 7.23 -12.42 8.01
C GLU A 121 6.45 -11.99 9.26
N LEU A 122 5.43 -12.78 9.61
CA LEU A 122 4.56 -12.49 10.74
C LEU A 122 4.72 -13.57 11.83
N GLY A 123 5.38 -13.19 12.92
CA GLY A 123 5.69 -14.08 14.04
C GLY A 123 6.78 -15.08 13.74
N GLY A 124 7.82 -14.68 13.02
CA GLY A 124 9.05 -15.46 12.89
C GLY A 124 9.86 -15.46 14.18
N ASP A 125 10.90 -16.29 14.23
CA ASP A 125 11.75 -16.43 15.40
C ASP A 125 12.55 -15.15 15.69
N LYS A 126 12.74 -14.87 16.97
CA LYS A 126 13.58 -13.76 17.40
C LYS A 126 15.04 -14.17 17.17
N LYS A 127 15.80 -13.29 16.53
CA LYS A 127 17.23 -13.50 16.33
C LYS A 127 17.93 -13.59 17.69
N THR A 128 18.62 -14.70 17.94
CA THR A 128 19.49 -14.88 19.12
C THR A 128 20.75 -14.04 18.95
N LYS A 129 21.24 -13.45 20.04
CA LYS A 129 22.49 -12.66 20.02
C LYS A 129 23.67 -13.62 20.23
N GLY A 130 24.65 -13.61 19.33
CA GLY A 130 25.92 -14.34 19.50
C GLY A 130 25.88 -15.84 19.23
N ALA A 131 24.81 -16.37 18.61
CA ALA A 131 24.80 -17.76 18.18
C ALA A 131 25.78 -17.96 17.01
N ALA A 132 26.62 -18.99 17.11
CA ALA A 132 27.47 -19.43 16.01
C ALA A 132 26.58 -19.81 14.83
N LEU A 133 26.96 -19.37 13.63
CA LEU A 133 26.30 -19.82 12.40
C LEU A 133 26.61 -21.30 12.25
N VAL A 134 25.55 -22.11 12.12
CA VAL A 134 25.68 -23.52 11.76
C VAL A 134 25.98 -23.56 10.28
N PHE A 135 27.16 -24.09 9.93
CA PHE A 135 27.61 -24.29 8.56
C PHE A 135 27.05 -25.59 7.98
#